data_AF-H6VUV5-F1
#
_entry.id   AF-H6VUV5-F1
#
_cell.length_a   1.000
_cell.length_b   1.000
_cell.length_c   1.000
_cell.angle_alpha   90.00
_cell.angle_beta   90.00
_cell.angle_gamma   90.00
#
_symmetry.space_group_name_H-M   'P 1'
#
loop_
_entity.id
_entity.type
_entity.pdbx_description
1 polymer ?
#
loop_
_entity_poly.entity_id
_entity_poly.type
_entity_poly.pdbx_seq_one_letter_code
_entity_poly.pdbx_strand_id
1 'polypeptide(L)'
;VLQLTRGGTLGEAEACRKFILGGSPAGHQLLVVSSPYHTRRAFAVFRHVLTGTEVEVGVAPATLFSQARPELWWAAPYDRWYVAYEWAATVYYAVRHGILPVIG
;
A
#
# COMPACT_ATOMS: atom_id res chain seq x y z
N VAL A 1 -12.14 12.63 -5.33
CA VAL A 1 -11.09 12.22 -4.36
C VAL A 1 -11.79 11.77 -3.09
N LEU A 2 -11.39 10.63 -2.50
CA LEU A 2 -12.00 10.11 -1.27
C LEU A 2 -11.63 10.99 -0.07
N GLN A 3 -12.57 11.19 0.84
CA GLN A 3 -12.31 11.92 2.08
C GLN A 3 -11.57 11.02 3.07
N LEU A 4 -10.36 11.44 3.46
CA LEU A 4 -9.53 10.70 4.40
C LEU A 4 -9.87 11.08 5.84
N THR A 5 -9.98 10.09 6.72
CA THR A 5 -10.12 10.30 8.17
C THR A 5 -8.77 10.52 8.86
N ARG A 6 -7.68 10.10 8.22
CA ARG A 6 -6.29 10.30 8.65
C ARG A 6 -5.33 10.27 7.46
N GLY A 7 -4.13 10.83 7.64
CA GLY A 7 -3.10 10.82 6.60
C GLY A 7 -2.40 9.46 6.43
N GLY A 8 -1.78 9.28 5.26
CA GLY A 8 -0.97 8.11 4.93
C GLY A 8 -1.77 6.90 4.43
N THR A 9 -1.05 5.85 4.06
CA THR A 9 -1.56 4.64 3.40
C THR A 9 -2.73 3.99 4.14
N LEU A 10 -2.70 4.01 5.48
CA LEU A 10 -3.76 3.41 6.29
C LEU A 10 -5.09 4.20 6.19
N GLY A 11 -5.02 5.53 6.18
CA GLY A 11 -6.22 6.36 5.99
C GLY A 11 -6.80 6.23 4.59
N GLU A 12 -5.94 6.10 3.58
CA GLU A 12 -6.35 5.82 2.20
C GLU A 12 -7.09 4.48 2.11
N ALA A 13 -6.56 3.42 2.73
CA ALA A 13 -7.19 2.11 2.77
C ALA A 13 -8.55 2.12 3.48
N GLU A 14 -8.67 2.82 4.61
CA GLU A 14 -9.93 2.97 5.34
C GLU A 14 -10.98 3.75 4.54
N ALA A 15 -10.58 4.83 3.88
CA ALA A 15 -11.44 5.60 3.01
C ALA A 15 -11.93 4.75 1.83
N CYS A 16 -11.05 3.96 1.21
CA CYS A 16 -11.40 2.99 0.17
C CYS A 16 -12.38 1.94 0.69
N ARG A 17 -12.13 1.33 1.85
CA ARG A 17 -13.05 0.37 2.47
C ARG A 17 -14.44 0.97 2.67
N LYS A 18 -14.52 2.18 3.23
CA LYS A 18 -15.80 2.88 3.44
C LYS A 18 -16.52 3.12 2.11
N PHE A 19 -15.80 3.53 1.08
CA PHE A 19 -16.36 3.76 -0.25
C PHE A 19 -16.89 2.47 -0.89
N ILE A 20 -16.08 1.40 -0.90
CA ILE A 20 -16.44 0.11 -1.49
C ILE A 20 -17.66 -0.49 -0.77
N LEU A 21 -17.63 -0.55 0.57
CA LEU A 21 -18.70 -1.17 1.36
C LEU A 21 -19.97 -0.31 1.46
N GLY A 22 -19.89 0.99 1.15
CA GLY A 22 -21.07 1.86 1.06
C GLY A 22 -21.91 1.66 -0.21
N GLY A 23 -21.40 0.88 -1.17
CA GLY A 23 -22.08 0.53 -2.42
C GLY A 23 -22.71 -0.86 -2.42
N SER A 24 -22.37 -1.68 -3.41
CA SER A 24 -22.85 -3.07 -3.54
C SER A 24 -21.96 -4.04 -2.75
N PRO A 25 -22.50 -5.05 -2.03
CA PRO A 25 -21.69 -5.90 -1.16
C PRO A 25 -20.80 -6.94 -1.87
N ALA A 26 -21.03 -7.27 -3.14
CA ALA A 26 -20.45 -8.48 -3.74
C ALA A 26 -19.48 -8.19 -4.90
N GLY A 27 -18.37 -8.94 -4.95
CA GLY A 27 -17.53 -9.11 -6.15
C GLY A 27 -16.58 -7.97 -6.53
N HIS A 28 -16.11 -7.17 -5.58
CA HIS A 28 -15.22 -6.04 -5.89
C HIS A 28 -13.75 -6.48 -6.01
N GLN A 29 -13.05 -5.91 -6.99
CA GLN A 29 -11.61 -6.02 -7.14
C GLN A 29 -10.99 -4.63 -6.97
N LEU A 30 -9.94 -4.52 -6.17
CA LEU A 30 -9.19 -3.30 -5.93
C LEU A 30 -7.75 -3.48 -6.40
N LEU A 31 -7.35 -2.72 -7.43
CA LEU A 31 -5.96 -2.60 -7.83
C LEU A 31 -5.34 -1.34 -7.21
N VAL A 32 -4.38 -1.51 -6.31
CA VAL A 32 -3.63 -0.39 -5.72
C VAL A 32 -2.41 -0.10 -6.60
N VAL A 33 -2.40 1.09 -7.20
CA VAL A 33 -1.28 1.56 -8.02
C VAL A 33 -0.43 2.52 -7.18
N SER A 34 0.85 2.21 -6.99
CA SER A 34 1.74 3.00 -6.13
C SER A 34 3.20 3.02 -6.61
N SER A 35 4.07 3.79 -5.96
CA SER A 35 5.49 3.79 -6.31
C SER A 35 6.11 2.39 -6.12
N PRO A 36 7.14 2.02 -6.91
CA PRO A 36 7.69 0.67 -6.88
C PRO A 36 8.12 0.20 -5.49
N TYR A 37 8.80 1.04 -4.70
CA TYR A 37 9.23 0.67 -3.35
C TYR A 37 8.07 0.63 -2.34
N HIS A 38 7.03 1.45 -2.51
CA HIS A 38 5.90 1.51 -1.58
C HIS A 38 4.89 0.35 -1.78
N THR A 39 4.90 -0.27 -2.96
CA THR A 39 3.88 -1.25 -3.40
C THR A 39 3.67 -2.38 -2.38
N ARG A 40 4.74 -2.93 -1.78
CA ARG A 40 4.63 -4.02 -0.80
C ARG A 40 3.87 -3.60 0.46
N ARG A 41 4.21 -2.43 1.02
CA ARG A 41 3.56 -1.93 2.24
C ARG A 41 2.12 -1.51 1.97
N ALA A 42 1.87 -0.88 0.82
CA ALA A 42 0.51 -0.59 0.38
C ALA A 42 -0.33 -1.86 0.31
N PHE A 43 0.20 -2.94 -0.29
CA PHE A 43 -0.51 -4.21 -0.36
C PHE A 43 -0.89 -4.76 1.02
N ALA A 44 0.07 -4.80 1.95
CA ALA A 44 -0.15 -5.30 3.30
C ALA A 44 -1.25 -4.51 4.03
N VAL A 45 -1.22 -3.18 3.92
CA VAL A 45 -2.18 -2.29 4.56
C VAL A 45 -3.59 -2.49 3.99
N PHE A 46 -3.73 -2.47 2.67
CA PHE A 46 -5.04 -2.63 2.03
C PHE A 46 -5.62 -4.02 2.28
N ARG A 47 -4.82 -5.08 2.19
CA ARG A 47 -5.26 -6.44 2.57
C ARG A 47 -5.71 -6.52 4.02
N HIS A 48 -4.95 -5.93 4.94
CA HIS A 48 -5.30 -5.93 6.34
C HIS A 48 -6.65 -5.22 6.58
N VAL A 49 -6.82 -4.00 6.06
CA VAL A 49 -8.04 -3.21 6.24
C VAL A 49 -9.27 -3.89 5.62
N LEU A 50 -9.10 -4.57 4.48
CA LEU A 50 -10.17 -5.29 3.80
C LEU A 50 -10.33 -6.74 4.26
N THR A 51 -9.63 -7.16 5.32
CA THR A 51 -9.80 -8.50 5.90
C THR A 51 -11.26 -8.69 6.34
N GLY A 52 -11.83 -9.86 6.00
CA GLY A 52 -13.23 -10.19 6.28
C GLY A 52 -14.23 -9.61 5.27
N THR A 53 -13.76 -9.05 4.16
CA THR A 53 -14.61 -8.66 3.01
C THR A 53 -14.36 -9.59 1.82
N GLU A 54 -15.26 -9.57 0.84
CA GLU A 54 -15.08 -10.29 -0.45
C GLU A 54 -14.22 -9.50 -1.46
N VAL A 55 -13.55 -8.43 -1.02
CA VAL A 55 -12.76 -7.59 -1.91
C VAL A 55 -11.42 -8.25 -2.21
N GLU A 56 -11.18 -8.56 -3.48
CA GLU A 56 -9.86 -9.01 -3.92
C GLU A 56 -8.93 -7.80 -4.08
N VAL A 57 -7.77 -7.86 -3.45
CA VAL A 57 -6.77 -6.79 -3.51
C VAL A 57 -5.61 -7.25 -4.37
N GLY A 58 -5.28 -6.47 -5.38
CA GLY A 58 -4.06 -6.57 -6.18
C GLY A 58 -3.23 -5.30 -6.07
N VAL A 59 -1.97 -5.36 -6.51
CA VAL A 59 -1.09 -4.20 -6.58
C VAL A 59 -0.35 -4.13 -7.91
N ALA A 60 -0.07 -2.91 -8.36
CA ALA A 60 0.76 -2.66 -9.53
C ALA A 60 1.73 -1.49 -9.26
N PRO A 61 3.05 -1.67 -9.47
CA PRO A 61 3.99 -0.57 -9.35
C PRO A 61 3.84 0.39 -10.54
N ALA A 62 3.73 1.68 -10.26
CA ALA A 62 3.75 2.74 -11.26
C ALA A 62 5.19 3.00 -11.71
N THR A 63 5.63 2.35 -12.79
CA THR A 63 7.02 2.44 -13.28
C THR A 63 7.22 3.58 -14.28
N LEU A 64 6.28 3.83 -15.18
CA LEU A 64 6.42 4.80 -16.29
C LEU A 64 6.65 6.26 -15.83
N PHE A 65 6.15 6.62 -14.66
CA PHE A 65 6.23 7.98 -14.12
C PHE A 65 7.03 8.05 -12.82
N SER A 66 7.70 6.97 -12.43
CA SER A 66 8.52 6.93 -11.24
C SER A 66 9.99 7.10 -11.58
N GLN A 67 10.71 7.86 -10.74
CA GLN A 67 12.17 7.93 -10.80
C GLN A 67 12.84 6.72 -10.14
N ALA A 68 12.06 5.82 -9.53
CA ALA A 68 12.58 4.63 -8.87
C ALA A 68 13.20 3.67 -9.87
N ARG A 69 14.39 3.15 -9.52
CA ARG A 69 15.10 2.11 -10.28
C ARG A 69 15.31 0.87 -9.41
N PRO A 70 14.29 0.03 -9.20
CA PRO A 70 14.36 -1.11 -8.30
C PRO A 70 15.49 -2.08 -8.62
N GLU A 71 15.82 -2.26 -9.89
CA GLU A 71 16.90 -3.12 -10.39
C GLU A 71 18.31 -2.58 -10.09
N LEU A 72 18.43 -1.29 -9.79
CA LEU A 72 19.69 -0.60 -9.46
C LEU A 72 19.53 0.26 -8.19
N TRP A 73 18.69 -0.18 -7.26
CA TRP A 73 18.27 0.65 -6.12
C TRP A 73 19.45 1.12 -5.25
N TRP A 74 20.55 0.36 -5.24
CA TRP A 74 21.76 0.69 -4.48
C TRP A 74 22.60 1.80 -5.14
N ALA A 75 22.42 2.08 -6.43
CA ALA A 75 23.28 2.98 -7.19
C ALA A 75 22.99 4.46 -6.91
N ALA A 76 21.73 4.80 -6.59
CA ALA A 76 21.32 6.18 -6.42
C ALA A 76 21.12 6.57 -4.94
N PRO A 77 21.43 7.81 -4.55
CA PRO A 77 21.06 8.30 -3.22
C PRO A 77 19.55 8.25 -2.94
N TYR A 78 18.72 8.67 -3.90
CA TYR A 78 17.26 8.67 -3.78
C TYR A 78 16.71 7.26 -3.52
N ASP A 79 17.10 6.30 -4.34
CA ASP A 79 16.63 4.91 -4.26
C ASP A 79 17.05 4.24 -2.94
N ARG A 80 18.31 4.42 -2.51
CA ARG A 80 18.80 3.92 -1.21
C ARG A 80 18.01 4.49 -0.04
N TRP A 81 17.77 5.80 -0.04
CA TRP A 81 16.98 6.45 1.00
C TRP A 81 15.54 5.90 1.01
N TYR A 82 14.92 5.72 -0.15
CA TYR A 82 13.54 5.23 -0.24
C TYR A 82 13.42 3.78 0.25
N VAL A 83 14.36 2.91 -0.15
CA VAL A 83 14.41 1.53 0.34
C VAL A 83 14.54 1.49 1.87
N ALA A 84 15.44 2.30 2.45
CA ALA A 84 15.59 2.41 3.89
C ALA A 84 14.31 2.93 4.57
N TYR A 85 13.68 3.95 3.98
CA TYR A 85 12.41 4.49 4.45
C TYR A 85 11.30 3.43 4.45
N GLU A 86 11.14 2.64 3.38
CA GLU A 86 10.10 1.61 3.32
C GLU A 86 10.32 0.46 4.30
N TRP A 87 11.57 0.11 4.60
CA TRP A 87 11.88 -0.84 5.68
C TRP A 87 11.50 -0.27 7.05
N ALA A 88 11.89 0.97 7.35
CA ALA A 88 11.51 1.63 8.60
C ALA A 88 9.99 1.76 8.74
N ALA A 89 9.30 2.15 7.65
CA ALA A 89 7.84 2.25 7.61
C ALA A 89 7.18 0.88 7.78
N THR A 90 7.72 -0.18 7.18
CA THR A 90 7.22 -1.55 7.38
C THR A 90 7.27 -1.95 8.85
N VAL A 91 8.41 -1.72 9.52
CA VAL A 91 8.56 -2.01 10.97
C VAL A 91 7.60 -1.16 11.80
N TYR A 92 7.50 0.14 11.49
CA TYR A 92 6.55 1.04 12.15
C TYR A 92 5.11 0.51 12.05
N TYR A 93 4.66 0.10 10.86
CA TYR A 93 3.31 -0.44 10.67
C TYR A 93 3.10 -1.76 11.41
N ALA A 94 4.10 -2.63 11.45
CA ALA A 94 4.05 -3.86 12.23
C ALA A 94 3.87 -3.59 13.72
N VAL A 95 4.68 -2.69 14.30
CA VAL A 95 4.66 -2.37 15.73
C VAL A 95 3.43 -1.55 16.13
N ARG A 96 3.10 -0.52 15.35
CA ARG A 96 2.05 0.46 15.70
C ARG A 96 0.65 0.00 15.36
N HIS A 97 0.50 -0.81 14.31
CA HIS A 97 -0.80 -1.19 13.75
C HIS A 97 -1.01 -2.70 13.69
N GLY A 98 -0.01 -3.53 14.00
CA GLY A 98 -0.12 -4.99 13.86
C GLY A 98 -0.17 -5.44 12.39
N ILE A 99 0.21 -4.57 11.45
CA ILE A 99 0.18 -4.86 10.01
C ILE A 99 1.54 -5.40 9.60
N LEU A 100 1.65 -6.72 9.48
CA LEU A 100 2.87 -7.39 9.05
C LEU A 100 3.06 -7.25 7.53
N PRO A 101 4.32 -7.18 7.05
CA PRO A 101 4.57 -7.24 5.62
C PRO A 101 4.04 -8.55 5.03
N VAL A 102 3.53 -8.50 3.80
CA VAL A 102 3.22 -9.72 3.06
C VAL A 102 4.53 -10.41 2.72
N ILE A 103 4.72 -11.60 3.28
CA ILE A 103 5.77 -12.53 2.87
C ILE A 103 5.13 -13.38 1.78
N GLY A 104 5.60 -13.20 0.55
CA GLY A 104 5.29 -14.07 -0.58
C GLY A 104 6.29 -15.21 -0.65
#